data_AF-A0A849FZ05-F1
#
_entry.id   AF-A0A849FZ05-F1
#
_cell.length_a   1.000
_cell.length_b   1.000
_cell.length_c   1.000
_cell.angle_alpha   90.00
_cell.angle_beta   90.00
_cell.angle_gamma   90.00
#
_symmetry.space_group_name_H-M   'P 1'
#
loop_
_entity.id
_entity.type
_entity.pdbx_description
1 polymer ?
#
loop_
_entity_poly.entity_id
_entity_poly.type
_entity_poly.pdbx_seq_one_letter_code
_entity_poly.pdbx_strand_id
1 'polypeptide(L)' 'MKTGILATTCALLATASFAATTDAIDTDGDGVVSFVEMSAAYPDLTEDIFNAVDTNGDGVVDAEELAAGEQGGLVPAKSG' A
#
# COMPACT_ATOMS: atom_id res chain seq x y z
N MET A 1 16.73 -16.29 -21.56
CA MET A 1 15.53 -17.09 -21.29
C MET A 1 15.59 -17.55 -19.84
N LYS A 2 14.83 -16.94 -18.93
CA LYS A 2 14.51 -17.50 -17.62
C LYS A 2 13.03 -17.22 -17.38
N THR A 3 12.23 -18.23 -17.64
CA THR A 3 10.82 -18.33 -17.32
C THR A 3 10.69 -18.69 -15.84
N GLY A 4 9.93 -17.88 -15.09
CA GLY A 4 9.47 -18.18 -13.74
C GLY A 4 7.97 -17.90 -13.67
N ILE A 5 7.20 -18.95 -13.42
CA ILE A 5 5.75 -18.94 -13.24
C ILE A 5 5.45 -18.45 -11.83
N LEU A 6 4.54 -17.49 -11.67
CA LEU A 6 3.60 -17.51 -10.55
C LEU A 6 2.29 -16.85 -11.00
N ALA A 7 1.28 -17.69 -11.18
CA ALA A 7 -0.08 -17.25 -11.38
C ALA A 7 -0.65 -16.86 -10.01
N THR A 8 -1.05 -15.61 -9.85
CA THR A 8 -2.01 -15.24 -8.81
C THR A 8 -3.14 -14.51 -9.51
N THR A 9 -4.25 -15.22 -9.69
CA THR A 9 -5.54 -14.60 -9.96
C THR A 9 -5.87 -13.63 -8.83
N CYS A 10 -6.03 -12.35 -9.14
CA CYS A 10 -6.89 -11.50 -8.32
C CYS A 10 -7.86 -10.77 -9.24
N ALA A 11 -8.98 -11.45 -9.51
CA ALA A 11 -10.17 -10.80 -10.02
C ALA A 11 -11.03 -10.44 -8.82
N LEU A 12 -10.89 -9.24 -8.26
CA LEU A 12 -11.91 -8.61 -7.45
C LEU A 12 -11.98 -7.13 -7.81
N LEU A 13 -13.20 -6.69 -8.09
CA LEU A 13 -13.56 -5.36 -8.51
C LEU A 13 -13.34 -4.37 -7.35
N ALA A 14 -12.48 -3.38 -7.53
CA ALA A 14 -12.52 -2.16 -6.74
C ALA A 14 -12.57 -0.97 -7.71
N THR A 15 -13.80 -0.59 -8.09
CA THR A 15 -14.04 0.70 -8.72
C THR A 15 -13.96 1.77 -7.63
N ALA A 16 -12.76 2.24 -7.29
CA ALA A 16 -12.57 3.44 -6.51
C ALA A 16 -11.75 4.43 -7.36
N SER A 17 -12.48 5.39 -7.92
CA SER A 17 -11.92 6.53 -8.63
C SER A 17 -11.21 7.42 -7.61
N PHE A 18 -10.10 8.04 -8.04
CA PHE A 18 -9.32 9.07 -7.35
C PHE A 18 -8.27 8.59 -6.33
N ALA A 19 -7.50 7.56 -6.68
CA ALA A 19 -6.20 7.29 -6.07
C ALA A 19 -5.13 8.20 -6.71
N ALA A 20 -4.82 9.34 -6.10
CA ALA A 20 -3.70 10.20 -6.53
C ALA A 20 -2.54 10.20 -5.52
N THR A 21 -2.63 9.43 -4.43
CA THR A 21 -1.63 9.40 -3.35
C THR A 21 -0.88 8.06 -3.25
N THR A 22 -1.53 6.93 -3.55
CA THR A 22 -0.91 5.59 -3.57
C THR A 22 0.01 5.35 -4.78
N ASP A 23 -0.29 5.99 -5.91
CA ASP A 23 0.40 5.82 -7.21
C ASP A 23 1.93 6.06 -7.15
N ALA A 24 2.39 6.82 -6.16
CA ALA A 24 3.82 7.10 -5.97
C ALA A 24 4.58 6.00 -5.20
N ILE A 25 3.87 5.04 -4.61
CA ILE A 25 4.42 4.00 -3.72
C ILE A 25 4.06 2.62 -4.26
N ASP A 26 2.84 2.45 -4.76
CA ASP A 26 2.36 1.28 -5.52
C ASP A 26 3.25 1.12 -6.78
N THR A 27 4.22 0.23 -6.67
CA THR A 27 5.27 0.07 -7.70
C THR A 27 4.89 -1.02 -8.69
N ASP A 28 4.07 -1.98 -8.28
CA ASP A 28 3.59 -3.06 -9.13
C ASP A 28 2.25 -2.74 -9.84
N GLY A 29 1.57 -1.68 -9.41
CA GLY A 29 0.37 -1.13 -10.02
C GLY A 29 -0.87 -1.98 -9.79
N ASP A 30 -0.92 -2.73 -8.69
CA ASP A 30 -2.04 -3.58 -8.34
C ASP A 30 -3.21 -2.82 -7.67
N GLY A 31 -2.99 -1.54 -7.33
CA GLY A 31 -3.97 -0.63 -6.75
C GLY A 31 -4.00 -0.63 -5.22
N VAL A 32 -3.13 -1.40 -4.57
CA VAL A 32 -2.91 -1.40 -3.12
C VAL A 32 -1.42 -1.17 -2.82
N VAL A 33 -1.07 -0.97 -1.55
CA VAL A 33 0.31 -0.78 -1.12
C VAL A 33 0.67 -1.89 -0.14
N SER A 34 1.61 -2.74 -0.51
CA SER A 34 2.13 -3.76 0.39
C SER A 34 3.09 -3.17 1.44
N PHE A 35 3.31 -3.89 2.55
CA PHE A 35 4.31 -3.49 3.55
C PHE A 35 5.69 -3.23 2.94
N VAL A 36 6.09 -4.03 1.95
CA VAL A 36 7.40 -3.90 1.28
C VAL A 36 7.48 -2.56 0.54
N GLU A 37 6.44 -2.21 -0.21
CA GLU A 37 6.38 -0.94 -0.95
C GLU A 37 6.29 0.26 -0.03
N MET A 38 5.48 0.16 1.02
CA MET A 38 5.38 1.20 2.04
C MET A 38 6.72 1.39 2.75
N SER A 39 7.41 0.30 3.15
CA SER A 39 8.73 0.39 3.80
C SER A 39 9.81 0.98 2.88
N ALA A 40 9.68 0.78 1.57
CA ALA A 40 10.59 1.35 0.58
C ALA A 40 10.40 2.87 0.44
N ALA A 41 9.16 3.36 0.56
CA ALA A 41 8.84 4.79 0.54
C ALA A 41 9.02 5.48 1.89
N TYR A 42 8.87 4.74 2.99
CA TYR A 42 8.91 5.21 4.37
C TYR A 42 9.91 4.36 5.17
N PRO A 43 11.20 4.75 5.23
CA PRO A 43 12.21 3.97 5.94
C PRO A 43 11.98 3.89 7.46
N ASP A 44 11.21 4.83 8.02
CA ASP A 44 10.81 4.85 9.44
C ASP A 44 9.49 4.10 9.70
N LEU A 45 8.91 3.46 8.67
CA LEU A 45 7.72 2.64 8.83
C LEU A 45 8.07 1.39 9.66
N THR A 46 7.25 1.10 10.65
CA THR A 46 7.30 -0.14 11.42
C THR A 46 6.06 -0.97 11.12
N GLU A 47 6.11 -2.28 11.42
CA GLU A 47 4.93 -3.15 11.30
C GLU A 47 3.76 -2.64 12.16
N ASP A 48 4.03 -2.07 13.34
CA ASP A 48 2.97 -1.45 14.17
C ASP A 48 2.28 -0.28 13.47
N ILE A 49 3.03 0.55 12.75
CA ILE A 49 2.46 1.66 11.97
C ILE A 49 1.68 1.10 10.79
N PHE A 50 2.24 0.14 10.08
CA PHE A 50 1.54 -0.51 8.96
C PHE A 50 0.21 -1.11 9.42
N ASN A 51 0.22 -1.90 10.49
CA ASN A 51 -0.99 -2.49 11.08
C ASN A 51 -1.96 -1.45 11.65
N ALA A 52 -1.51 -0.24 11.97
CA ALA A 52 -2.38 0.85 12.37
C ALA A 52 -3.07 1.51 11.17
N VAL A 53 -2.47 1.43 9.99
CA VAL A 53 -3.01 1.94 8.72
C VAL A 53 -3.88 0.87 8.04
N ASP A 54 -3.45 -0.39 8.03
CA ASP A 54 -4.22 -1.57 7.63
C ASP A 54 -5.31 -1.87 8.68
N THR A 55 -6.41 -1.13 8.57
CA THR A 55 -7.53 -1.22 9.50
C THR A 55 -8.35 -2.48 9.30
N ASN A 56 -8.32 -3.03 8.09
CA ASN A 56 -9.09 -4.21 7.71
C ASN A 56 -8.34 -5.53 8.05
N GLY A 57 -7.01 -5.47 8.21
CA GLY A 57 -6.13 -6.56 8.60
C GLY A 57 -5.83 -7.57 7.49
N ASP A 58 -5.89 -7.16 6.22
CA ASP A 58 -5.66 -8.03 5.05
C ASP A 58 -4.18 -8.10 4.61
N GLY A 59 -3.31 -7.30 5.24
CA GLY A 59 -1.88 -7.27 4.98
C GLY A 59 -1.46 -6.37 3.82
N VAL A 60 -2.39 -5.59 3.26
CA VAL A 60 -2.13 -4.51 2.30
C VAL A 60 -2.81 -3.23 2.78
N VAL A 61 -2.41 -2.09 2.22
CA VAL A 61 -3.03 -0.80 2.51
C VAL A 61 -3.65 -0.29 1.23
N ASP A 62 -4.98 -0.17 1.21
CA ASP A 62 -5.66 0.46 0.08
C ASP A 62 -5.56 2.00 0.13
N ALA A 63 -6.09 2.67 -0.90
CA ALA A 63 -6.02 4.12 -1.00
C ALA A 63 -6.81 4.83 0.11
N GLU A 64 -7.93 4.25 0.53
CA GLU A 64 -8.76 4.75 1.62
C GLU A 64 -8.04 4.65 2.97
N GLU A 65 -7.38 3.52 3.23
CA GLU A 65 -6.58 3.26 4.42
C GLU A 65 -5.35 4.16 4.47
N LEU A 66 -4.63 4.32 3.35
CA LEU A 66 -3.49 5.23 3.28
C LEU A 66 -3.93 6.68 3.56
N ALA A 67 -5.02 7.13 2.95
CA ALA A 67 -5.55 8.47 3.18
C ALA A 67 -6.00 8.67 4.64
N ALA A 68 -6.62 7.66 5.25
CA ALA A 68 -6.98 7.69 6.66
C ALA A 68 -5.74 7.74 7.56
N GLY A 69 -4.70 6.98 7.23
CA GLY A 69 -3.41 6.98 7.92
C GLY A 69 -2.68 8.32 7.83
N GLU A 70 -2.68 8.95 6.66
CA GLU A 70 -2.12 10.29 6.44
C GLU A 70 -2.88 11.36 7.22
N GLN A 71 -4.22 11.31 7.18
CA GLN A 71 -5.07 12.24 7.95
C GLN A 71 -4.94 12.05 9.46
N GLY A 72 -4.76 10.81 9.91
CA GLY A 72 -4.53 10.46 11.30
C GLY A 72 -3.12 10.77 11.80
N GLY A 73 -2.19 11.15 10.91
CA GLY A 73 -0.78 11.31 11.24
C GLY A 73 -0.10 10.00 11.66
N LEU A 74 -0.67 8.87 11.28
CA LEU A 74 -0.11 7.53 11.50
C LEU A 74 1.01 7.25 10.51
N VAL A 75 0.86 7.72 9.27
CA VAL A 75 1.87 7.58 8.24
C VAL A 75 2.98 8.61 8.50
N PRO A 76 4.25 8.18 8.68
CA PRO A 76 5.36 9.10 8.86
C PRO A 76 5.48 10.00 7.63
N ALA A 77 5.88 11.27 7.82
CA ALA A 77 6.08 12.16 6.69
C ALA A 77 7.08 11.54 5.71
N LYS A 78 6.73 11.51 4.42
CA LYS A 78 7.64 11.04 3.38
C LYS A 78 8.95 11.81 3.51
N SER A 79 10.03 11.10 3.80
CA SER A 79 11.37 11.68 3.75
C SER A 79 11.61 12.07 2.29
N GLY A 80 11.62 13.38 2.03
CA GLY A 80 11.83 13.94 0.69
C GLY A 80 13.24 13.74 0.19
#